data_AF-A0A2K8XUS7-F1
#
_entry.id   AF-A0A2K8XUS7-F1
#
_cell.length_a   1.000
_cell.length_b   1.000
_cell.length_c   1.000
_cell.angle_alpha   90.00
_cell.angle_beta   90.00
_cell.angle_gamma   90.00
#
_symmetry.space_group_name_H-M   'P 1'
#
loop_
_entity.id
_entity.type
_entity.pdbx_description
1 polymer ?
#
loop_
_entity_poly.entity_id
_entity_poly.type
_entity_poly.pdbx_seq_one_letter_code
_entity_poly.pdbx_strand_id
1 'polypeptide(L)'
;MSFCKGCETYSLTFNNVFFQFELEELIQFKKYISKVDTEYWLTHYANTTQKRKIPIQTYHQNLILLFNVYEFEELKVLLKIKNIFKKEVLSPEDVDYTLILN
;
A
#
# COMPACT_ATOMS: atom_id res chain seq x y z
N MET A 1 -2.05 -1.62 -13.52
CA MET A 1 -3.43 -1.08 -13.52
C MET A 1 -4.01 -1.26 -14.90
N SER A 2 -5.19 -1.82 -14.99
CA SER A 2 -5.87 -2.16 -16.24
C SER A 2 -7.26 -1.52 -16.24
N PHE A 3 -7.80 -1.24 -17.43
CA PHE A 3 -9.15 -0.69 -17.60
C PHE A 3 -10.00 -1.68 -18.39
N CYS A 4 -11.14 -2.10 -17.83
CA CYS A 4 -12.13 -2.91 -18.54
C CYS A 4 -13.12 -1.98 -19.26
N LYS A 5 -13.08 -1.93 -20.60
CA LYS A 5 -14.01 -1.09 -21.38
C LYS A 5 -15.47 -1.52 -21.25
N GLY A 6 -15.74 -2.83 -21.19
CA GLY A 6 -17.12 -3.34 -21.09
C GLY A 6 -17.71 -3.23 -19.69
N CYS A 7 -16.87 -3.08 -18.66
CA CYS A 7 -17.27 -2.97 -17.25
C CYS A 7 -17.18 -1.53 -16.74
N GLU A 8 -16.51 -0.65 -17.48
CA GLU A 8 -16.18 0.74 -17.09
C GLU A 8 -15.38 0.88 -15.79
N THR A 9 -14.70 -0.19 -15.36
CA THR A 9 -13.92 -0.20 -14.12
C THR A 9 -12.41 -0.24 -14.35
N TYR A 10 -11.68 0.38 -13.43
CA TYR A 10 -10.24 0.23 -13.27
C TYR A 10 -9.94 -0.87 -12.28
N SER A 11 -8.98 -1.74 -12.62
CA SER A 11 -8.52 -2.79 -11.72
C SER A 11 -7.01 -2.75 -11.51
N LEU A 12 -6.59 -3.11 -10.30
CA LEU A 12 -5.19 -3.37 -9.96
C LEU A 12 -5.12 -4.45 -8.90
N THR A 13 -4.12 -5.32 -9.04
CA THR A 13 -3.75 -6.30 -8.02
C THR A 13 -2.50 -5.78 -7.33
N PHE A 14 -2.52 -5.78 -6.00
CA PHE A 14 -1.37 -5.43 -5.17
C PHE A 14 -1.25 -6.47 -4.05
N ASN A 15 -0.14 -7.20 -4.03
CA ASN A 15 0.03 -8.41 -3.21
C ASN A 15 -1.15 -9.39 -3.39
N ASN A 16 -1.88 -9.67 -2.30
CA ASN A 16 -3.04 -10.56 -2.26
C ASN A 16 -4.39 -9.81 -2.34
N VAL A 17 -4.38 -8.50 -2.63
CA VAL A 17 -5.59 -7.68 -2.70
C VAL A 17 -5.87 -7.29 -4.14
N PHE A 18 -7.10 -7.55 -4.58
CA PHE A 18 -7.64 -7.07 -5.85
C PHE A 18 -8.52 -5.86 -5.60
N PHE A 19 -8.16 -4.73 -6.19
CA PHE A 19 -8.97 -3.53 -6.16
C PHE A 19 -9.66 -3.35 -7.51
N GLN A 20 -10.94 -3.02 -7.45
CA GLN A 20 -11.74 -2.63 -8.60
C GLN A 20 -12.51 -1.37 -8.23
N PHE A 21 -12.48 -0.39 -9.13
CA PHE A 21 -13.03 0.93 -8.91
C PHE A 21 -13.72 1.44 -10.17
N GLU A 22 -14.83 2.16 -9.98
CA GLU A 22 -15.27 3.17 -10.95
C GLU A 22 -14.26 4.34 -10.99
N LEU A 23 -14.37 5.23 -11.98
CA LEU A 23 -13.41 6.33 -12.14
C LEU A 23 -13.39 7.26 -10.91
N GLU A 24 -14.56 7.63 -10.42
CA GLU A 24 -14.75 8.51 -9.26
C GLU A 24 -14.16 7.87 -8.00
N GLU A 25 -14.42 6.58 -7.78
CA GLU A 25 -13.89 5.82 -6.67
C GLU A 25 -12.36 5.75 -6.71
N LEU A 26 -11.78 5.51 -7.89
CA LEU A 26 -10.33 5.51 -8.07
C LEU A 26 -9.73 6.88 -7.74
N ILE A 27 -10.37 7.97 -8.18
CA ILE A 27 -9.92 9.33 -7.89
C ILE A 27 -9.96 9.61 -6.37
N GLN A 28 -11.05 9.24 -5.70
CA GLN A 28 -11.16 9.40 -4.24
C GLN A 28 -10.14 8.54 -3.50
N PHE A 29 -9.94 7.30 -3.93
CA PHE A 29 -8.94 6.41 -3.35
C PHE A 29 -7.54 7.00 -3.49
N LYS A 30 -7.17 7.51 -4.68
CA LYS A 30 -5.88 8.19 -4.88
C LYS A 30 -5.71 9.39 -3.95
N LYS A 31 -6.76 10.21 -3.82
CA LYS A 31 -6.76 11.38 -2.93
C LYS A 31 -6.60 10.97 -1.47
N TYR A 32 -7.28 9.92 -1.04
CA TYR A 32 -7.12 9.36 0.30
C TYR A 32 -5.68 8.89 0.53
N ILE A 33 -5.14 8.03 -0.33
CA ILE A 33 -3.77 7.49 -0.21
C ILE A 33 -2.72 8.60 -0.20
N SER A 34 -2.92 9.66 -0.98
CA SER A 34 -2.00 10.82 -1.01
C SER A 34 -1.92 11.61 0.30
N LYS A 35 -2.95 11.49 1.16
CA LYS A 35 -3.06 12.22 2.42
C LYS A 35 -2.66 11.40 3.64
N VAL A 36 -2.41 10.10 3.49
CA VAL A 36 -1.98 9.26 4.60
C VAL A 36 -0.59 9.69 5.05
N ASP A 37 -0.50 10.11 6.31
CA ASP A 37 0.76 10.46 6.96
C ASP A 37 1.47 9.18 7.43
N THR A 38 2.45 8.75 6.64
CA THR A 38 3.24 7.55 6.94
C THR A 38 4.12 7.73 8.17
N GLU A 39 4.64 8.93 8.41
CA GLU A 39 5.55 9.22 9.52
C GLU A 39 4.80 9.19 10.86
N TYR A 40 3.58 9.72 10.88
CA TYR A 40 2.68 9.60 12.02
C TYR A 40 2.49 8.13 12.44
N TRP A 41 2.17 7.24 11.50
CA TRP A 41 1.90 5.82 11.81
C TRP A 41 3.15 5.07 12.26
N LEU A 42 4.30 5.34 11.63
CA LEU A 42 5.57 4.74 12.02
C LEU A 42 5.97 5.15 13.45
N THR A 43 5.76 6.42 13.79
CA THR A 43 6.00 6.94 15.15
C THR A 43 5.01 6.37 16.16
N HIS A 44 3.71 6.38 15.84
CA HIS A 44 2.65 5.90 16.74
C HIS A 44 2.85 4.43 17.14
N TYR A 45 3.30 3.60 16.20
CA TYR A 45 3.57 2.18 16.43
C TYR A 45 5.06 1.86 16.59
N ALA A 46 5.91 2.84 16.91
CA ALA A 46 7.37 2.67 17.00
C ALA A 46 7.77 1.52 17.95
N ASN A 47 7.09 1.42 19.09
CA ASN A 47 7.38 0.43 20.14
C ASN A 47 6.77 -0.97 19.89
N THR A 48 6.22 -1.22 18.70
CA THR A 48 5.67 -2.52 18.31
C THR A 48 6.64 -3.29 17.42
N THR A 49 6.64 -4.62 17.56
CA THR A 49 7.41 -5.55 16.73
C THR A 49 6.74 -5.84 15.37
N GLN A 50 5.57 -5.25 15.12
CA GLN A 50 4.81 -5.48 13.88
C GLN A 50 5.49 -4.80 12.70
N LYS A 51 5.73 -5.53 11.61
CA LYS A 51 6.36 -4.99 10.39
C LYS A 51 5.42 -4.08 9.58
N ARG A 52 4.12 -4.38 9.58
CA ARG A 52 3.09 -3.61 8.86
C ARG A 52 2.40 -2.67 9.86
N LYS A 53 2.59 -1.37 9.69
CA LYS A 53 2.15 -0.33 10.66
C LYS A 53 1.21 0.71 10.06
N ILE A 54 1.09 0.78 8.73
CA ILE A 54 0.29 1.80 8.03
C ILE A 54 -1.08 1.20 7.70
N PRO A 55 -2.17 1.65 8.37
CA PRO A 55 -3.50 1.15 8.08
C PRO A 55 -4.16 1.91 6.92
N ILE A 56 -4.82 1.17 6.04
CA ILE A 56 -5.81 1.67 5.10
C ILE A 56 -7.18 1.13 5.55
N GLN A 57 -8.09 2.04 5.86
CA GLN A 57 -9.46 1.67 6.20
C GLN A 57 -10.21 1.28 4.92
N THR A 58 -10.93 0.16 4.98
CA THR A 58 -11.87 -0.20 3.91
C THR A 58 -13.27 0.30 4.26
N TYR A 59 -14.21 0.17 3.32
CA TYR A 59 -15.63 0.47 3.60
C TYR A 59 -16.21 -0.44 4.70
N HIS A 60 -15.74 -1.68 4.80
CA HIS A 60 -16.13 -2.58 5.88
C HIS A 60 -15.36 -2.23 7.15
N GLN A 61 -16.08 -1.79 8.18
CA GLN A 61 -15.50 -1.34 9.46
C GLN A 61 -14.62 -2.38 10.15
N ASN A 62 -14.84 -3.67 9.88
CA ASN A 62 -14.11 -4.79 10.46
C ASN A 62 -12.98 -5.31 9.55
N LEU A 63 -12.67 -4.61 8.45
CA LEU A 63 -11.60 -4.97 7.53
C LEU A 63 -10.64 -3.79 7.35
N ILE A 64 -9.41 -3.97 7.82
CA ILE A 64 -8.32 -2.99 7.69
C ILE A 64 -7.19 -3.66 6.94
N LEU A 65 -6.67 -2.97 5.93
CA LEU A 65 -5.49 -3.42 5.20
C LEU A 65 -4.25 -2.79 5.84
N LEU A 66 -3.26 -3.61 6.18
CA LEU A 66 -2.02 -3.17 6.84
C LEU A 66 -0.83 -3.27 5.87
N PHE A 67 -0.07 -2.18 5.79
CA PHE A 67 1.08 -2.04 4.91
C PHE A 67 2.33 -1.72 5.73
N ASN A 68 3.47 -2.24 5.30
CA ASN A 68 4.75 -1.67 5.68
C ASN A 68 5.06 -0.42 4.82
N VAL A 69 6.15 0.28 5.12
CA VAL A 69 6.51 1.52 4.42
C VAL A 69 6.78 1.29 2.93
N TYR A 70 7.45 0.20 2.57
CA TYR A 70 7.78 -0.13 1.19
C TYR A 70 6.53 -0.46 0.37
N GLU A 71 5.66 -1.33 0.92
CA GLU A 71 4.40 -1.69 0.28
C GLU A 71 3.52 -0.45 0.07
N PHE A 72 3.49 0.47 1.02
CA PHE A 72 2.70 1.69 0.91
C PHE A 72 3.26 2.66 -0.15
N GLU A 73 4.58 2.81 -0.26
CA GLU A 73 5.19 3.61 -1.32
C GLU A 73 5.04 2.96 -2.70
N GLU A 74 5.16 1.63 -2.81
CA GLU A 74 4.87 0.91 -4.06
C GLU A 74 3.41 1.10 -4.50
N LEU A 75 2.46 1.07 -3.55
CA LEU A 75 1.06 1.38 -3.83
C LEU A 75 0.89 2.80 -4.38
N LYS A 76 1.59 3.81 -3.82
CA LYS A 76 1.58 5.19 -4.35
C LYS A 76 2.11 5.26 -5.78
N VAL A 77 3.19 4.53 -6.09
CA VAL A 77 3.76 4.46 -7.44
C VAL A 77 2.78 3.80 -8.41
N LEU A 78 2.18 2.67 -8.02
CA LEU A 78 1.20 1.94 -8.83
C LEU A 78 -0.04 2.79 -9.14
N LEU A 79 -0.48 3.60 -8.17
CA LEU A 79 -1.57 4.56 -8.31
C LEU A 79 -1.18 5.84 -9.08
N LYS A 80 0.10 5.97 -9.48
CA LYS A 80 0.65 7.16 -10.13
C LYS A 80 0.50 8.45 -9.29
N ILE A 81 0.51 8.31 -7.97
CA ILE A 81 0.52 9.45 -7.03
C ILE A 81 1.93 10.02 -6.92
N LYS A 82 2.93 9.15 -7.02
CA LYS A 82 4.35 9.49 -6.95
C LYS A 82 5.06 8.93 -8.17
N ASN A 83 6.04 9.65 -8.69
CA ASN A 83 6.95 9.13 -9.71
C ASN A 83 7.88 8.09 -9.09
N ILE A 84 8.34 7.14 -9.91
CA ILE A 84 9.20 6.02 -9.47
C ILE A 84 10.36 6.57 -8.64
N PHE A 85 10.44 6.16 -7.37
CA PHE A 85 11.67 6.29 -6.62
C PHE A 85 12.74 5.49 -7.33
N LYS A 86 13.93 6.09 -7.53
CA LYS A 86 15.13 5.26 -7.70
C LYS A 86 15.14 4.30 -6.52
N LYS A 87 15.02 3.00 -6.80
CA LYS A 87 15.01 1.95 -5.78
C LYS A 87 16.30 2.12 -4.98
N GLU A 88 16.19 2.70 -3.78
CA GLU A 88 17.32 2.73 -2.86
C GLU A 88 17.71 1.28 -2.58
N VAL A 89 18.99 1.05 -2.34
CA VAL A 89 19.51 -0.29 -2.09
C VAL A 89 18.77 -0.85 -0.88
N LEU A 90 18.03 -1.95 -1.08
CA LEU A 90 17.30 -2.63 -0.01
C LEU A 90 18.32 -3.06 1.06
N SER A 91 18.03 -2.72 2.31
CA SER A 91 18.77 -3.26 3.44
C SER A 91 18.32 -4.69 3.72
N PRO A 92 19.15 -5.54 4.38
CA PRO A 92 18.75 -6.88 4.78
C PRO A 92 17.51 -6.90 5.70
N GLU A 93 17.28 -5.81 6.44
CA GLU A 93 16.11 -5.65 7.33
C GLU A 93 14.80 -5.46 6.56
N ASP A 94 14.87 -5.04 5.30
CA ASP A 94 13.72 -4.81 4.42
C ASP A 94 13.20 -6.10 3.77
N VAL A 95 13.96 -7.18 3.89
CA VAL A 95 13.64 -8.49 3.31
C VAL A 95 13.30 -9.44 4.44
N ASP A 96 12.18 -10.14 4.30
CA ASP A 96 11.72 -11.13 5.29
C ASP A 96 12.52 -12.44 5.16
N TYR A 97 13.82 -12.38 5.51
CA TYR A 97 14.65 -13.57 5.57
C TYR A 97 14.30 -14.39 6.81
N THR A 98 13.81 -15.61 6.60
CA THR A 98 13.81 -16.62 7.65
C THR A 98 15.27 -16.95 7.97
N LEU A 99 15.75 -16.52 9.14
CA LEU A 99 17.08 -16.92 9.61
C LEU A 99 17.06 -18.42 9.89
N ILE A 100 17.61 -19.21 8.97
CA ILE A 100 17.87 -20.62 9.18
C ILE A 100 19.16 -20.70 10.00
N LEU A 101 19.02 -20.93 11.30
CA LEU A 101 20.14 -21.20 12.20
C LEU A 101 20.45 -22.70 12.12
N ASN A 102 21.67 -23.03 11.72
CA ASN A 102 22.22 -24.40 11.71
C ASN A 102 22.85 -24.74 13.05
#